data_AF-A0A1S3ZVG7-F1
#
_entry.id   AF-A0A1S3ZVG7-F1
#
_cell.length_a   1.000
_cell.length_b   1.000
_cell.length_c   1.000
_cell.angle_alpha   90.00
_cell.angle_beta   90.00
_cell.angle_gamma   90.00
#
_symmetry.space_group_name_H-M   'P 1'
#
loop_
_entity.id
_entity.type
_entity.pdbx_description
1 polymer ?
#
loop_
_entity_poly.entity_id
_entity_poly.type
_entity_poly.pdbx_seq_one_letter_code
_entity_poly.pdbx_strand_id
1 'polypeptide(L)'
;MNFGRLKNVLAATAIEGVAEARARIFGHVLNPTGQRSSHKVLRKKLIGEKVSQWYPHDIMKDDPLVMARQEQERLSKLEMLKRRGKGPPKKGQGKQAKKRNK
;
A
#
# COMPACT_ATOMS: atom_id res chain seq x y z
N MET A 1 -19.33 37.57 49.52
CA MET A 1 -18.62 36.96 48.38
C MET A 1 -18.36 35.49 48.69
N ASN A 2 -18.75 34.55 47.82
CA ASN A 2 -18.67 33.12 48.13
C ASN A 2 -17.27 32.56 47.81
N PHE A 3 -16.38 32.59 48.81
CA PHE A 3 -14.96 32.20 48.68
C PHE A 3 -14.74 30.76 48.17
N GLY A 4 -15.69 29.84 48.41
CA GLY A 4 -15.62 28.47 47.90
C GLY A 4 -15.66 28.39 46.37
N ARG A 5 -16.47 29.26 45.73
CA ARG A 5 -16.58 29.30 44.26
C ARG A 5 -15.29 29.77 43.60
N LEU A 6 -14.63 30.77 44.19
CA LEU A 6 -13.35 31.29 43.70
C LEU A 6 -12.22 30.25 43.81
N LYS A 7 -12.16 29.51 44.92
CA LYS A 7 -11.20 28.42 45.11
C LYS A 7 -11.37 27.32 44.05
N ASN A 8 -12.61 26.95 43.74
CA ASN A 8 -12.89 25.92 42.74
C ASN A 8 -12.51 26.37 41.32
N VAL A 9 -12.76 27.63 40.96
CA VAL A 9 -12.34 28.19 39.67
C VAL A 9 -10.82 28.22 39.56
N LEU A 10 -10.11 28.67 40.60
CA LEU A 10 -8.65 28.68 40.61
C LEU A 10 -8.06 27.27 40.44
N ALA A 11 -8.62 26.29 41.17
CA ALA A 11 -8.20 24.90 41.05
C ALA A 11 -8.42 24.34 39.63
N ALA A 12 -9.57 24.63 39.00
CA ALA A 12 -9.86 24.21 37.63
C ALA A 12 -8.87 24.81 36.63
N THR A 13 -8.61 26.12 36.72
CA THR A 13 -7.64 26.80 35.83
C THR A 13 -6.21 26.29 35.99
N ALA A 14 -5.79 25.93 37.21
CA ALA A 14 -4.48 25.34 37.45
C ALA A 14 -4.34 23.97 36.77
N ILE A 15 -5.38 23.13 36.82
CA ILE A 15 -5.40 21.82 36.16
C ILE A 15 -5.35 21.98 34.64
N GLU A 16 -6.10 22.93 34.08
CA GLU A 16 -6.07 23.26 32.65
C GLU A 16 -4.67 23.73 32.22
N GLY A 17 -4.05 24.64 32.98
CA GLY A 17 -2.70 25.12 32.70
C GLY A 17 -1.64 24.03 32.72
N VAL A 18 -1.75 23.06 33.64
CA VAL A 18 -0.86 21.88 33.68
C VAL A 18 -1.08 21.00 32.44
N ALA A 19 -2.33 20.78 32.04
CA ALA A 19 -2.65 19.99 30.85
C ALA A 19 -2.13 20.66 29.56
N GLU A 20 -2.23 21.99 29.46
CA GLU A 20 -1.66 22.77 28.37
C GLU A 20 -0.13 22.69 28.34
N ALA A 21 0.54 22.88 29.47
CA ALA A 21 1.99 22.78 29.57
C ALA A 21 2.48 21.39 29.13
N ARG A 22 1.83 20.33 29.60
CA ARG A 22 2.10 18.95 29.16
C ARG A 22 1.91 18.79 27.65
N ALA A 23 0.82 19.32 27.10
CA ALA A 23 0.52 19.21 25.69
C ALA A 23 1.58 19.91 24.82
N ARG A 24 2.05 21.08 25.25
CA ARG A 24 3.14 21.82 24.60
C ARG A 24 4.48 21.07 24.64
N ILE A 25 4.83 20.48 25.79
CA ILE A 25 6.10 19.75 25.96
C ILE A 25 6.14 18.47 25.10
N PHE A 26 5.05 17.71 25.07
CA PHE A 26 5.03 16.38 24.41
C PHE A 26 4.33 16.37 23.05
N GLY A 27 3.93 17.53 22.52
CA GLY A 27 3.23 17.64 21.23
C GLY A 27 1.84 16.97 21.23
N HIS A 28 1.14 16.96 22.36
CA HIS A 28 -0.26 16.52 22.38
C HIS A 28 -1.19 17.62 21.87
N VAL A 29 -2.25 17.23 21.16
CA VAL A 29 -3.29 18.15 20.70
C VAL A 29 -4.47 18.09 21.68
N LEU A 30 -4.83 19.23 22.27
CA LEU A 30 -6.01 19.37 23.12
C LEU A 30 -7.26 19.63 22.27
N ASN A 31 -8.41 19.09 22.71
CA ASN A 31 -9.70 19.27 22.03
C ASN A 31 -10.77 19.73 23.04
N PRO A 32 -10.80 21.01 23.40
CA PRO A 32 -11.72 21.53 24.41
C PRO A 32 -13.20 21.42 23.98
N THR A 33 -13.47 21.54 22.68
CA THR A 33 -14.83 21.45 22.10
C THR A 33 -15.34 20.00 21.99
N GLY A 34 -14.47 19.00 22.11
CA GLY A 34 -14.83 17.58 22.00
C GLY A 34 -15.31 17.14 20.60
N GLN A 35 -15.29 18.03 19.61
CA GLN A 35 -15.72 17.73 18.24
C GLN A 35 -14.72 16.82 17.53
N ARG A 36 -15.19 16.08 16.52
CA ARG A 36 -14.34 15.18 15.75
C ARG A 36 -13.25 15.96 14.99
N SER A 37 -12.00 15.73 15.34
CA SER A 37 -10.82 16.29 14.67
C SER A 37 -10.19 15.30 13.68
N SER A 38 -9.46 15.82 12.68
CA SER A 38 -8.66 15.04 11.73
C SER A 38 -7.45 14.33 12.37
N HIS A 39 -7.16 14.61 13.64
CA HIS A 39 -6.03 14.04 14.39
C HIS A 39 -5.99 12.49 14.39
N LYS A 40 -7.15 11.80 14.30
CA LYS A 40 -7.18 10.33 14.17
C LYS A 40 -6.62 9.86 12.83
N VAL A 41 -6.84 10.61 11.75
CA VAL A 41 -6.35 10.26 10.41
C VAL A 41 -4.86 10.56 10.32
N LEU A 42 -4.43 11.72 10.80
CA LEU A 42 -3.02 12.15 10.75
C LEU A 42 -2.08 11.28 11.59
N ARG A 43 -2.56 10.69 12.69
CA ARG A 43 -1.76 9.75 13.51
C ARG A 43 -1.61 8.36 12.90
N LYS A 44 -2.37 8.01 11.86
CA LYS A 44 -2.19 6.72 11.19
C LYS A 44 -0.87 6.78 10.43
N LYS A 45 -0.01 5.79 10.66
CA LYS A 45 1.20 5.62 9.86
C LYS A 45 0.78 5.31 8.42
N LEU A 46 1.46 5.95 7.46
CA LEU A 46 1.29 5.58 6.06
C LEU A 46 1.77 4.15 5.86
N ILE A 47 0.95 3.34 5.18
CA ILE A 47 1.23 1.92 4.91
C ILE A 47 1.51 1.65 3.42
N GLY A 48 1.53 2.69 2.58
CA GLY A 48 1.60 2.57 1.12
C GLY A 48 2.78 1.72 0.65
N GLU A 49 3.99 2.02 1.13
CA GLU A 49 5.21 1.27 0.79
C GLU A 49 5.09 -0.21 1.16
N LYS A 50 4.63 -0.51 2.39
CA LYS A 50 4.44 -1.89 2.86
C LYS A 50 3.42 -2.65 2.01
N VAL A 51 2.36 -1.98 1.57
CA VAL A 51 1.34 -2.57 0.69
C VAL A 51 1.90 -2.76 -0.72
N SER A 52 2.69 -1.81 -1.24
CA SER A 52 3.30 -1.95 -2.57
C SER A 52 4.36 -3.06 -2.64
N GLN A 53 5.06 -3.32 -1.54
CA GLN A 53 6.08 -4.37 -1.42
C GLN A 53 5.49 -5.76 -1.17
N TRP A 54 4.19 -5.96 -1.44
CA TRP A 54 3.52 -7.25 -1.25
C TRP A 54 4.17 -8.39 -2.04
N TYR A 55 4.57 -8.11 -3.29
CA TYR A 55 5.34 -9.06 -4.10
C TYR A 55 6.82 -8.65 -4.11
N PRO A 56 7.75 -9.58 -3.84
CA PRO A 56 9.17 -9.28 -3.90
C PRO A 56 9.60 -8.97 -5.34
N HIS A 57 10.61 -8.12 -5.47
CA HIS A 57 11.21 -7.81 -6.77
C HIS A 57 11.97 -9.03 -7.31
N ASP A 58 11.76 -9.34 -8.58
CA ASP A 58 12.40 -10.46 -9.25
C ASP A 58 13.72 -10.02 -9.89
N ILE A 59 14.81 -10.23 -9.14
CA ILE A 59 16.18 -9.87 -9.55
C ILE A 59 16.62 -10.55 -10.85
N MET A 60 15.99 -11.67 -11.24
CA MET A 60 16.37 -12.39 -12.45
C MET A 60 16.04 -11.60 -13.71
N LYS A 61 15.10 -10.64 -13.62
CA LYS A 61 14.73 -9.76 -14.73
C LYS A 61 15.72 -8.63 -14.97
N ASP A 62 16.56 -8.33 -13.98
CA ASP A 62 17.53 -7.25 -14.06
C ASP A 62 18.80 -7.68 -14.81
N ASP A 63 19.14 -8.98 -14.79
CA ASP A 63 20.32 -9.52 -15.46
C ASP A 63 20.03 -9.82 -16.95
N PRO A 64 20.66 -9.06 -17.90
CA PRO A 64 20.45 -9.27 -19.33
C PRO A 64 20.86 -10.66 -19.81
N LEU A 65 21.87 -11.29 -19.18
CA LEU A 65 22.37 -12.61 -19.58
C LEU A 65 21.35 -13.71 -19.23
N VAL A 66 20.74 -13.62 -18.05
CA VAL A 66 19.71 -14.57 -17.62
C VAL A 66 18.47 -14.45 -18.49
N MET A 67 18.02 -13.21 -18.75
CA MET A 67 16.87 -12.94 -19.62
C MET A 67 17.10 -13.41 -21.06
N ALA A 68 18.27 -13.14 -21.63
CA ALA A 68 18.61 -13.57 -22.99
C ALA A 68 18.65 -15.11 -23.10
N ARG A 69 19.20 -15.80 -22.09
CA ARG A 69 19.23 -17.27 -22.07
C ARG A 69 17.82 -17.87 -22.03
N GLN A 70 16.95 -17.37 -21.15
CA GLN A 70 15.57 -17.86 -21.04
C GLN A 70 14.80 -17.66 -22.35
N GLU A 71 14.98 -16.50 -23.00
CA GLU A 71 14.35 -16.23 -24.28
C GLU A 71 14.88 -17.15 -25.39
N GLN A 72 16.20 -17.41 -25.41
CA GLN A 72 16.80 -18.31 -26.38
C GLN A 72 16.28 -19.75 -26.24
N GLU A 73 16.15 -20.25 -25.01
CA GLU A 73 15.56 -21.56 -24.73
C GLU A 73 14.09 -21.62 -25.17
N ARG A 74 13.32 -20.55 -24.90
CA ARG A 74 11.92 -20.43 -25.34
C ARG A 74 11.80 -20.50 -26.86
N LEU A 75 12.67 -19.78 -27.59
CA LEU A 75 12.70 -19.77 -29.05
C LEU A 75 13.11 -21.13 -29.63
N SER A 76 14.16 -21.75 -29.09
CA SER A 76 14.62 -23.07 -29.50
C SER A 76 13.53 -24.14 -29.34
N LYS A 77 12.84 -24.16 -28.19
CA LYS A 77 11.71 -25.07 -27.94
C LYS A 77 10.57 -24.84 -28.93
N LEU A 78 10.25 -23.57 -29.20
CA LEU A 78 9.19 -23.19 -30.13
C LEU A 78 9.52 -23.60 -31.57
N GLU A 79 10.77 -23.45 -31.98
CA GLU A 79 11.25 -23.92 -33.29
C GLU A 79 11.14 -25.45 -33.41
N MET A 80 11.58 -26.19 -32.40
CA MET A 80 11.46 -27.66 -32.37
C MET A 80 10.00 -28.12 -32.50
N LEU A 81 9.07 -27.45 -31.80
CA LEU A 81 7.63 -27.75 -31.90
C LEU A 81 7.07 -27.45 -33.29
N LYS A 82 7.49 -26.33 -33.92
CA LYS A 82 7.10 -25.98 -35.29
C LYS A 82 7.59 -27.01 -36.29
N ARG A 83 8.84 -27.47 -36.19
CA ARG A 83 9.41 -28.53 -37.06
C ARG A 83 8.60 -29.83 -36.99
N ARG A 84 8.06 -30.16 -35.81
CA ARG A 84 7.21 -31.35 -35.60
C ARG A 84 5.73 -31.14 -35.97
N GLY A 85 5.33 -29.95 -36.43
CA GLY A 85 3.92 -29.60 -36.67
C GLY A 85 3.08 -29.49 -35.40
N LYS A 86 3.71 -29.47 -34.21
CA LYS A 86 3.06 -29.35 -32.90
C LYS A 86 3.14 -27.92 -32.34
N GLY A 87 3.48 -26.96 -33.17
CA GLY A 87 3.48 -25.54 -32.80
C GLY A 87 2.06 -25.04 -32.48
N PRO A 88 1.93 -24.02 -31.63
CA PRO A 88 0.63 -23.41 -31.37
C PRO A 88 0.05 -22.83 -32.68
N PRO A 89 -1.25 -23.03 -32.96
CA PRO A 89 -1.89 -22.46 -34.14
C PRO A 89 -1.95 -20.94 -34.05
N LYS A 90 -2.15 -20.27 -35.19
CA LYS A 90 -2.38 -18.83 -35.23
C LYS A 90 -3.61 -18.47 -34.39
N LYS A 91 -3.53 -17.40 -33.59
CA LYS A 91 -4.64 -16.88 -32.79
C LYS A 91 -5.89 -16.71 -33.68
N GLY A 92 -7.04 -17.20 -33.21
CA GLY A 92 -8.29 -17.18 -33.97
C GLY A 92 -8.46 -18.32 -35.00
N GLN A 93 -7.43 -19.12 -35.27
CA GLN A 93 -7.49 -20.25 -36.21
C GLN A 93 -7.38 -21.62 -35.52
N GLY A 94 -7.75 -21.67 -34.24
CA GLY A 94 -7.79 -22.90 -33.47
C GLY A 94 -8.80 -23.90 -34.02
N LYS A 95 -8.70 -25.17 -33.58
CA LYS A 95 -9.57 -26.26 -34.05
C LYS A 95 -11.06 -25.94 -33.90
N GLN A 96 -11.46 -25.24 -32.82
CA GLN A 96 -12.86 -24.85 -32.59
C GLN A 96 -13.34 -23.74 -33.54
N ALA A 97 -12.48 -22.79 -33.92
CA ALA A 97 -12.85 -21.72 -34.86
C ALA A 97 -13.16 -22.29 -36.25
N LYS A 98 -12.42 -23.31 -36.69
CA LYS A 98 -12.68 -24.02 -37.95
C LYS A 98 -14.00 -24.81 -37.94
N LYS A 99 -14.46 -25.26 -36.76
CA LYS A 99 -15.75 -25.96 -36.62
C LYS A 99 -16.96 -25.03 -36.70
N ARG A 100 -16.82 -23.75 -36.39
CA ARG A 100 -17.93 -22.77 -36.41
C ARG A 100 -18.23 -22.20 -37.80
N ASN A 101 -17.27 -22.28 -38.72
CA ASN A 101 -17.41 -21.84 -40.10
C ASN A 101 -17.87 -22.97 -41.06
N LYS A 102 -18.17 -24.16 -40.52
CA LYS A 102 -18.73 -25.29 -41.25
C LYS A 102 -20.14 -25.52 -40.74
#